data_AF-A0A397UTL6-F1
#
_entry.id   AF-A0A397UTL6-F1
#
_cell.length_a   1.000
_cell.length_b   1.000
_cell.length_c   1.000
_cell.angle_alpha   90.00
_cell.angle_beta   90.00
_cell.angle_gamma   90.00
#
_symmetry.space_group_name_H-M   'P 1'
#
loop_
_entity.id
_entity.type
_entity.pdbx_description
1 polymer ?
#
loop_
_entity_poly.entity_id
_entity_poly.type
_entity_poly.pdbx_seq_one_letter_code
_entity_poly.pdbx_strand_id
1 'polypeptide(L)'
;MPPSPKTPPQEILSICKKYFIIGCFFLPWLWVVNVVYMWPLIKRQDIGAQIKKYLYLSIFGAILWLIILTTWLSIFVTNRIEWGQFADSISVAIPKGV
;
A
#
# COMPACT_ATOMS: atom_id res chain seq x y z
N MET A 1 0.86 -4.20 16.17
CA MET A 1 0.42 -3.26 17.21
C MET A 1 0.97 -1.88 16.85
N PRO A 2 0.17 -0.81 16.88
CA PRO A 2 0.71 0.53 16.65
C PRO A 2 1.76 0.86 17.73
N PRO A 3 2.92 1.42 17.36
CA PRO A 3 3.95 1.77 18.33
C PRO A 3 3.41 2.80 19.34
N SER A 4 3.58 2.49 20.62
CA SER A 4 3.25 3.39 21.72
C SER A 4 4.19 4.60 21.74
N PRO A 5 3.75 5.77 22.24
CA PRO A 5 4.61 6.92 22.51
C PRO A 5 5.85 6.63 23.39
N LYS A 6 5.92 5.49 24.08
CA LYS A 6 7.07 5.13 24.92
C LYS A 6 8.02 4.12 24.27
N THR A 7 7.73 3.69 23.04
CA THR A 7 8.50 2.66 22.32
C THR A 7 9.88 3.22 21.94
N PRO A 8 10.97 2.48 22.16
CA PRO A 8 12.30 2.95 21.80
C PRO A 8 12.47 3.07 20.27
N PRO A 9 13.24 4.04 19.75
CA PRO A 9 13.36 4.31 18.31
C PRO A 9 13.78 3.10 17.46
N GLN A 10 14.60 2.22 18.01
CA GLN A 10 15.07 0.99 17.37
C GLN A 10 13.95 -0.03 17.10
N GLU A 11 13.00 -0.16 18.02
CA GLU A 11 11.83 -1.02 17.83
C GLU A 11 10.88 -0.42 16.80
N ILE A 12 10.69 0.91 16.83
CA ILE A 12 9.89 1.63 15.81
C ILE A 12 10.46 1.39 14.41
N LEU A 13 11.78 1.45 14.26
CA LEU A 13 12.45 1.15 12.99
C LEU A 13 12.22 -0.29 12.53
N SER A 14 12.34 -1.26 13.43
CA SER A 14 12.07 -2.68 13.12
C SER A 14 10.64 -2.89 12.65
N ILE A 15 9.66 -2.27 13.31
CA ILE A 15 8.25 -2.31 12.92
C ILE A 15 8.07 -1.67 11.54
N CYS A 16 8.56 -0.45 11.32
CA CYS A 16 8.44 0.26 10.05
C CYS A 16 9.03 -0.55 8.88
N LYS A 17 10.21 -1.17 9.09
CA LYS A 17 10.86 -2.02 8.09
C LYS A 17 10.05 -3.28 7.79
N LYS A 18 9.50 -3.95 8.81
CA LYS A 18 8.63 -5.13 8.61
C LYS A 18 7.38 -4.78 7.81
N TYR A 19 6.68 -3.70 8.16
CA TYR A 19 5.50 -3.25 7.43
C TYR A 19 5.84 -2.90 5.97
N PHE A 20 6.98 -2.24 5.73
CA PHE A 20 7.44 -1.95 4.37
C PHE A 20 7.70 -3.23 3.56
N ILE A 21 8.45 -4.20 4.12
CA ILE A 21 8.79 -5.46 3.44
C ILE A 21 7.55 -6.29 3.17
N ILE A 22 6.66 -6.43 4.16
CA ILE A 22 5.40 -7.18 3.96
C ILE A 22 4.53 -6.50 2.92
N GLY A 23 4.54 -5.16 2.84
CA GLY A 23 3.84 -4.42 1.79
C GLY A 23 4.32 -4.77 0.38
N CYS A 24 5.59 -5.10 0.21
CA CYS A 24 6.13 -5.55 -1.07
C CYS A 24 5.57 -6.90 -1.55
N PHE A 25 4.91 -7.68 -0.68
CA PHE A 25 4.23 -8.93 -1.07
C PHE A 25 2.83 -8.68 -1.63
N PHE A 26 2.65 -7.64 -2.45
CA PHE A 26 1.36 -7.26 -3.06
C PHE A 26 0.30 -6.74 -2.08
N LEU A 27 0.72 -6.16 -0.95
CA LEU A 27 -0.19 -5.58 0.05
C LEU A 27 -0.02 -4.06 0.14
N PRO A 28 -0.49 -3.29 -0.87
CA PRO A 28 -0.31 -1.83 -0.86
C PRO A 28 -1.01 -1.13 0.30
N TRP A 29 -2.10 -1.72 0.81
CA TRP A 29 -2.79 -1.22 2.00
C TRP A 29 -1.89 -1.19 3.24
N LEU A 30 -0.94 -2.12 3.33
CA LEU A 30 -0.04 -2.18 4.48
C LEU A 30 0.93 -1.01 4.52
N TRP A 31 1.35 -0.48 3.38
CA TRP A 31 2.14 0.76 3.33
C TRP A 31 1.32 1.96 3.80
N VAL A 32 0.04 2.05 3.45
CA VAL A 32 -0.85 3.11 3.95
C VAL A 32 -0.95 3.05 5.47
N VAL A 33 -1.18 1.84 6.02
CA VAL A 33 -1.21 1.61 7.47
C VAL A 33 0.13 1.99 8.13
N ASN A 34 1.25 1.63 7.52
CA ASN A 34 2.59 2.03 7.98
C ASN A 34 2.71 3.55 8.07
N VAL A 35 2.26 4.26 7.02
CA VAL A 35 2.26 5.72 6.96
C VAL A 35 1.42 6.32 8.07
N VAL A 36 0.16 5.92 8.18
CA VAL A 36 -0.77 6.46 9.18
C VAL A 36 -0.26 6.26 10.62
N TYR A 37 0.29 5.09 10.94
CA TYR A 37 0.78 4.81 12.30
C TYR A 37 2.11 5.50 12.63
N MET A 38 3.01 5.65 11.65
CA MET A 38 4.32 6.25 11.91
C MET A 38 4.32 7.77 11.72
N TRP A 39 3.34 8.34 11.02
CA TRP A 39 3.24 9.79 10.75
C TRP A 39 3.31 10.68 11.99
N PRO A 40 2.59 10.38 13.09
CA PRO A 40 2.66 11.19 14.31
C PRO A 40 4.04 11.12 14.98
N LEU A 41 4.74 10.00 14.80
CA LEU A 41 6.04 9.77 15.43
C LEU A 41 7.14 10.61 14.79
N ILE A 42 7.07 10.92 13.49
CA ILE A 42 8.05 11.74 12.75
C ILE A 42 8.32 13.10 13.43
N LYS A 43 7.31 13.65 14.14
CA LYS A 43 7.42 14.94 14.84
C LYS A 43 8.36 14.91 16.04
N ARG A 44 8.78 13.73 16.49
CA ARG A 44 9.72 13.59 17.61
C ARG A 44 11.16 13.78 17.16
N GLN A 45 11.96 14.40 18.03
CA GLN A 45 13.36 14.71 17.76
C GLN A 45 14.28 13.47 17.85
N ASP A 46 13.82 12.40 18.49
CA ASP A 46 14.53 11.12 18.69
C ASP A 46 14.40 10.15 17.50
N ILE A 47 13.59 10.49 16.49
CA ILE A 47 13.37 9.66 15.31
C ILE A 47 14.54 9.77 14.33
N GLY A 48 15.20 8.63 14.09
CA GLY A 48 16.27 8.52 13.12
C GLY A 48 15.80 8.76 11.68
N ALA A 49 16.69 9.33 10.85
CA ALA A 49 16.43 9.60 9.43
C ALA A 49 16.03 8.36 8.60
N GLN A 50 16.44 7.16 9.05
CA GLN A 50 16.08 5.91 8.41
C GLN A 50 14.57 5.64 8.43
N ILE A 51 13.88 5.97 9.52
CA ILE A 51 12.42 5.78 9.64
C ILE A 51 11.70 6.64 8.60
N LYS A 52 12.13 7.91 8.46
CA LYS A 52 11.59 8.83 7.43
C LYS A 52 11.79 8.27 6.03
N LYS A 53 12.97 7.72 5.72
CA LYS A 53 13.26 7.09 4.42
C LYS A 53 12.29 5.93 4.11
N TYR A 54 12.14 4.98 5.02
CA TYR A 54 11.21 3.85 4.82
C TYR A 54 9.75 4.29 4.70
N LEU A 55 9.39 5.38 5.40
CA LEU A 55 8.05 5.94 5.31
C LEU A 55 7.78 6.56 3.94
N TYR A 56 8.69 7.38 3.42
CA TYR A 56 8.56 7.94 2.08
C TYR A 56 8.56 6.87 0.99
N LEU A 57 9.38 5.82 1.16
CA LEU A 57 9.34 4.65 0.27
C LEU A 57 7.99 3.92 0.34
N SER A 58 7.37 3.82 1.52
CA SER A 58 6.03 3.26 1.69
C SER A 58 4.96 4.11 0.97
N ILE A 59 5.03 5.44 1.09
CA ILE A 59 4.13 6.37 0.37
C ILE A 59 4.28 6.18 -1.15
N PHE A 60 5.53 6.17 -1.64
CA PHE A 60 5.81 5.98 -3.06
C PHE A 60 5.30 4.62 -3.55
N GLY A 61 5.56 3.54 -2.80
CA GLY A 61 5.05 2.20 -3.11
C GLY A 61 3.52 2.17 -3.19
N ALA A 62 2.83 2.82 -2.25
CA ALA A 62 1.37 2.90 -2.24
C ALA A 62 0.82 3.66 -3.46
N ILE A 63 1.43 4.80 -3.82
CA ILE A 63 1.04 5.58 -5.00
C ILE A 63 1.29 4.77 -6.29
N LEU A 64 2.45 4.13 -6.41
CA LEU A 64 2.79 3.31 -7.56
C LEU A 64 1.76 2.18 -7.75
N TRP A 65 1.40 1.50 -6.67
CA TRP A 65 0.39 0.45 -6.70
C TRP A 65 -1.01 0.97 -7.01
N LEU A 66 -1.38 2.14 -6.50
CA LEU A 66 -2.63 2.79 -6.86
C LEU A 66 -2.72 3.07 -8.37
N ILE A 67 -1.63 3.57 -8.96
CA ILE A 67 -1.55 3.82 -10.41
C ILE A 67 -1.70 2.49 -11.17
N ILE A 68 -0.93 1.46 -10.81
CA ILE A 68 -0.99 0.15 -11.48
C ILE A 68 -2.42 -0.43 -11.44
N LEU A 69 -3.05 -0.45 -10.26
CA LEU A 69 -4.40 -0.99 -10.10
C LEU A 69 -5.44 -0.16 -10.85
N THR A 70 -5.33 1.16 -10.81
CA THR A 70 -6.25 2.06 -11.54
C THR A 70 -6.10 1.88 -13.04
N THR A 71 -4.87 1.82 -13.56
CA THR A 71 -4.62 1.59 -14.98
C THR A 71 -5.15 0.23 -15.42
N TRP A 72 -4.90 -0.84 -14.66
CA TRP A 72 -5.44 -2.16 -14.94
C TRP A 72 -6.98 -2.15 -14.96
N LEU A 73 -7.61 -1.52 -13.95
CA LEU A 73 -9.06 -1.41 -13.88
C LEU A 73 -9.64 -0.65 -15.08
N SER A 74 -9.02 0.46 -15.48
CA SER A 74 -9.45 1.25 -16.63
C SER A 74 -9.36 0.45 -17.94
N ILE A 75 -8.26 -0.27 -18.16
CA ILE A 75 -8.10 -1.16 -19.32
C ILE A 75 -9.18 -2.24 -19.30
N PHE A 76 -9.37 -2.90 -18.16
CA PHE A 76 -10.35 -3.98 -18.02
C PHE A 76 -11.77 -3.47 -18.28
N VAL A 77 -12.20 -2.39 -17.65
CA VAL A 77 -13.56 -1.84 -17.82
C VAL A 77 -13.82 -1.38 -19.26
N THR A 78 -12.82 -0.81 -19.92
CA THR A 78 -12.97 -0.28 -21.30
C THR A 78 -13.00 -1.40 -22.34
N ASN A 79 -12.15 -2.42 -22.19
CA ASN A 79 -11.97 -3.48 -23.20
C ASN A 79 -12.72 -4.78 -22.85
N ARG A 80 -13.38 -4.85 -21.67
CA ARG A 80 -14.11 -6.03 -21.19
C ARG A 80 -15.04 -6.63 -22.24
N ILE A 81 -15.82 -5.78 -22.90
CA ILE A 81 -16.84 -6.22 -23.87
C ILE A 81 -16.16 -6.86 -25.09
N GLU A 82 -15.07 -6.25 -25.55
CA GLU A 82 -14.29 -6.76 -26.70
C GLU A 82 -13.57 -8.07 -26.38
N TRP A 83 -13.14 -8.26 -25.14
CA TRP A 83 -12.46 -9.47 -24.68
C TRP A 83 -13.39 -10.68 -24.51
N GLY A 84 -14.70 -10.48 -24.47
CA GLY A 84 -15.72 -11.53 -24.46
C GLY A 84 -15.48 -12.61 -23.39
N GLN A 85 -15.39 -13.87 -23.83
CA GLN A 85 -15.24 -15.04 -22.96
C GLN A 85 -14.04 -14.96 -22.02
N PHE A 86 -12.93 -14.34 -22.46
CA PHE A 86 -11.76 -14.17 -21.61
C PHE A 86 -12.07 -13.26 -20.42
N ALA A 87 -12.72 -12.11 -20.68
CA ALA A 87 -13.11 -11.19 -19.61
C ALA A 87 -14.13 -11.82 -18.66
N ASP A 88 -15.06 -12.63 -19.16
CA ASP A 88 -16.01 -13.35 -18.32
C ASP A 88 -15.31 -14.39 -17.42
N SER A 89 -14.28 -15.07 -17.92
CA SER A 89 -13.53 -16.07 -17.14
C SER A 89 -12.74 -15.49 -15.96
N ILE A 90 -12.27 -14.24 -16.08
CA ILE A 90 -11.54 -13.51 -15.03
C ILE A 90 -12.44 -12.57 -14.22
N SER A 91 -13.72 -12.47 -14.58
CA SER A 91 -14.72 -11.67 -13.87
C SER A 91 -15.30 -12.44 -12.71
N VAL A 92 -15.11 -11.95 -11.48
CA VAL A 92 -15.81 -12.47 -10.31
C VAL A 92 -17.25 -11.95 -10.24
N ALA A 93 -17.47 -10.72 -10.69
CA ALA A 93 -18.78 -10.07 -10.71
C ALA A 93 -19.12 -9.61 -12.13
N ILE A 94 -20.19 -10.18 -12.69
CA ILE A 94 -20.73 -9.83 -14.01
C ILE A 94 -21.96 -8.93 -13.78
N PRO A 95 -21.96 -7.68 -14.27
CA PRO A 95 -23.12 -6.82 -14.16
C PRO A 95 -24.24 -7.40 -15.03
N LYS A 96 -25.42 -7.63 -14.43
CA LYS A 96 -26.59 -8.11 -15.16
C LYS A 96 -27.32 -6.89 -15.73
N GLY A 97 -27.15 -6.60 -17.01
CA GLY A 97 -27.87 -5.51 -17.69
C GLY A 97 -27.03 -4.61 -18.60
N VAL A 98 -25.78 -4.98 -18.87
CA VAL A 98 -24.92 -4.42 -19.92
C VAL A 98 -24.54 -5.51 -20.90
#